data_AF-A0A950KVB1-F1
#
_entry.id   AF-A0A950KVB1-F1
#
_cell.length_a   1.000
_cell.length_b   1.000
_cell.length_c   1.000
_cell.angle_alpha   90.00
_cell.angle_beta   90.00
_cell.angle_gamma   90.00
#
_symmetry.space_group_name_H-M   'P 1'
#
loop_
_entity.id
_entity.type
_entity.pdbx_description
1 polymer ?
#
loop_
_entity_poly.entity_id
_entity_poly.type
_entity_poly.pdbx_seq_one_letter_code
_entity_poly.pdbx_strand_id
1 'polypeptide(L)'
;MDVTLHIPDELAQRLTATGVDLSRRVLEALALDEYKLGHLSTGELRRVLGFATRVALDGFLKTHGVNINYTLDDLKLDRQDLSRLGF
;
A
#
# COMPACT_ATOMS: atom_id res chain seq x y z
N MET A 1 -4.13 -6.28 -14.87
CA MET A 1 -4.18 -5.12 -15.77
C MET A 1 -2.79 -4.53 -15.76
N ASP A 2 -2.17 -4.39 -16.92
CA ASP A 2 -0.81 -3.89 -17.06
C ASP A 2 -0.87 -2.44 -17.55
N VAL A 3 -0.20 -1.54 -16.84
CA VAL A 3 -0.10 -0.12 -17.16
C VAL A 3 1.37 0.21 -17.38
N THR A 4 1.72 0.66 -18.59
CA THR A 4 3.09 1.06 -18.94
C THR A 4 3.23 2.58 -18.86
N LEU A 5 4.18 3.05 -18.06
CA LEU A 5 4.52 4.47 -17.91
C LEU A 5 5.88 4.72 -18.56
N HIS A 6 5.97 5.78 -19.35
CA HIS A 6 7.26 6.20 -19.91
C HIS A 6 7.89 7.25 -18.99
N ILE A 7 9.04 6.92 -18.40
CA ILE A 7 9.80 7.79 -17.51
C ILE A 7 11.03 8.27 -18.28
N PRO A 8 11.33 9.58 -18.32
CA PRO A 8 12.55 10.08 -18.94
C PRO A 8 13.81 9.44 -18.36
N ASP A 9 14.79 9.13 -19.21
CA ASP A 9 16.01 8.40 -18.82
C ASP A 9 16.79 9.07 -17.67
N GLU A 10 16.85 10.40 -17.66
CA GLU A 10 17.51 11.15 -16.58
C GLU A 10 16.88 10.86 -15.21
N LEU A 11 15.55 10.72 -15.19
CA LEU A 11 14.79 10.45 -13.97
C LEU A 11 14.85 8.96 -13.62
N ALA A 12 14.82 8.08 -14.62
CA ALA A 12 15.02 6.64 -14.44
C ALA A 12 16.38 6.34 -13.78
N GLN A 13 17.48 6.93 -14.28
CA GLN A 13 18.81 6.75 -13.71
C GLN A 13 18.89 7.15 -12.23
N ARG A 14 18.27 8.28 -11.87
CA ARG A 14 18.23 8.76 -10.48
C ARG A 14 17.41 7.85 -9.57
N LEU A 15 16.33 7.26 -10.08
CA LEU A 15 15.49 6.37 -9.28
C LEU A 15 16.12 4.98 -9.13
N THR A 16 16.73 4.44 -10.19
CA THR A 16 17.41 3.13 -10.15
C THR A 16 18.76 3.18 -9.44
N ALA A 17 19.37 4.37 -9.25
CA ALA A 17 20.64 4.54 -8.54
C ALA A 17 20.64 3.97 -7.10
N THR A 18 19.45 3.84 -6.50
CA THR A 18 19.29 3.25 -5.16
C THR A 18 19.21 1.73 -5.16
N GLY A 19 19.18 1.07 -6.32
CA GLY A 19 19.04 -0.39 -6.45
C GLY A 19 17.68 -0.94 -5.99
N VAL A 20 16.73 -0.06 -5.68
CA VAL A 20 15.37 -0.40 -5.24
C VAL A 20 14.54 -0.79 -6.46
N ASP A 21 13.67 -1.79 -6.29
CA ASP A 21 12.66 -2.16 -7.29
C ASP A 21 11.72 -0.96 -7.55
N LEU A 22 11.90 -0.34 -8.71
CA LEU A 22 11.15 0.84 -9.13
C LEU A 22 9.65 0.54 -9.21
N SER A 23 9.29 -0.63 -9.74
CA SER A 23 7.91 -1.04 -9.92
C SER A 23 7.21 -1.13 -8.57
N ARG A 24 7.90 -1.74 -7.60
CA ARG A 24 7.39 -1.86 -6.24
C ARG A 24 7.22 -0.49 -5.59
N ARG A 25 8.21 0.40 -5.72
CA ARG A 25 8.17 1.75 -5.15
C ARG A 25 7.06 2.61 -5.74
N VAL A 26 6.83 2.51 -7.05
CA VAL A 26 5.74 3.23 -7.73
C VAL A 26 4.38 2.69 -7.28
N LEU A 27 4.22 1.38 -7.17
CA LEU A 27 2.99 0.76 -6.67
C LEU A 27 2.70 1.20 -5.22
N GLU A 28 3.71 1.19 -4.37
CA GLU A 28 3.62 1.63 -2.97
C GLU A 28 3.22 3.11 -2.86
N ALA A 29 3.83 3.98 -3.67
CA ALA A 29 3.50 5.40 -3.69
C ALA A 29 2.07 5.65 -4.18
N LEU A 30 1.65 4.97 -5.26
CA LEU A 30 0.32 5.12 -5.84
C LEU A 30 -0.77 4.61 -4.88
N ALA A 31 -0.61 3.41 -4.35
CA ALA A 31 -1.59 2.83 -3.42
C ALA A 31 -1.70 3.67 -2.13
N LEU A 32 -0.59 4.22 -1.65
CA LEU A 32 -0.61 5.12 -0.51
C LEU A 32 -1.35 6.44 -0.80
N ASP A 33 -1.21 6.99 -2.01
CA ASP A 33 -1.89 8.22 -2.41
C ASP A 33 -3.40 8.02 -2.51
N GLU A 34 -3.84 6.96 -3.18
CA GLU A 34 -5.25 6.57 -3.28
C GLU A 34 -5.87 6.26 -1.89
N TYR A 35 -5.09 5.70 -0.96
CA TYR A 35 -5.50 5.54 0.43
C TYR A 35 -5.68 6.88 1.15
N LYS A 36 -4.76 7.83 0.96
CA LYS A 36 -4.88 9.18 1.53
C LYS A 36 -6.07 9.96 0.97
N LEU A 37 -6.41 9.72 -0.30
CA LEU A 37 -7.60 10.26 -0.95
C LEU A 37 -8.91 9.58 -0.50
N GLY A 38 -8.81 8.47 0.23
CA GLY A 38 -9.97 7.70 0.71
C GLY A 38 -10.61 6.81 -0.35
N HIS A 39 -9.96 6.64 -1.51
CA HIS A 39 -10.42 5.74 -2.57
C HIS A 39 -10.09 4.28 -2.29
N LEU A 40 -9.04 4.02 -1.52
CA LEU A 40 -8.69 2.70 -1.01
C LEU A 40 -8.97 2.60 0.49
N SER A 41 -9.68 1.55 0.89
CA SER A 41 -9.76 1.15 2.29
C SER A 41 -8.43 0.53 2.77
N THR A 42 -8.22 0.46 4.09
CA THR A 42 -7.03 -0.19 4.67
C THR A 42 -6.91 -1.65 4.25
N GLY A 43 -8.03 -2.35 4.10
CA GLY A 43 -8.05 -3.74 3.64
C GLY A 43 -7.62 -3.91 2.19
N GLU A 44 -8.06 -3.01 1.33
CA GLU A 44 -7.64 -2.99 -0.07
C GLU A 44 -6.16 -2.61 -0.19
N LEU A 45 -5.71 -1.61 0.56
CA LEU A 45 -4.30 -1.22 0.65
C LEU A 45 -3.43 -2.41 1.10
N ARG A 46 -3.84 -3.14 2.14
CA ARG A 46 -3.15 -4.34 2.63
C ARG A 46 -2.98 -5.38 1.52
N ARG A 47 -4.06 -5.60 0.75
CA ARG A 47 -4.10 -6.61 -0.32
C ARG A 47 -3.28 -6.19 -1.54
N VAL A 48 -3.37 -4.92 -1.96
CA VAL A 48 -2.60 -4.35 -3.08
C VAL A 48 -1.10 -4.41 -2.79
N LEU A 49 -0.70 -4.09 -1.56
CA LEU A 49 0.70 -4.11 -1.14
C LEU A 49 1.18 -5.51 -0.74
N GLY A 50 0.30 -6.51 -0.66
CA GLY A 50 0.66 -7.89 -0.35
C GLY A 50 1.10 -8.10 1.11
N PHE A 51 0.66 -7.25 2.04
CA PHE A 51 0.99 -7.41 3.45
C PHE A 51 0.19 -8.56 4.07
N ALA A 52 0.90 -9.52 4.64
CA ALA A 52 0.30 -10.68 5.31
C ALA A 52 -0.49 -10.29 6.56
N THR A 53 -0.02 -9.27 7.30
CA THR A 53 -0.63 -8.84 8.56
C THR A 53 -0.88 -7.34 8.56
N ARG A 54 -1.86 -6.93 9.35
CA ARG A 54 -2.14 -5.52 9.60
C ARG A 54 -0.97 -4.80 10.27
N VAL A 55 -0.24 -5.48 11.16
CA VAL A 55 0.97 -4.95 11.80
C VAL A 55 2.03 -4.56 10.77
N ALA A 56 2.21 -5.35 9.71
CA ALA A 56 3.15 -5.02 8.63
C ALA A 56 2.69 -3.78 7.84
N LEU A 57 1.38 -3.67 7.57
CA LEU A 57 0.82 -2.47 6.94
C LEU A 57 0.94 -1.23 7.83
N ASP A 58 0.67 -1.34 9.14
CA ASP A 58 0.81 -0.25 10.09
C ASP A 58 2.26 0.23 10.17
N GLY A 59 3.23 -0.69 10.10
CA GLY A 59 4.65 -0.36 9.98
C GLY A 59 4.95 0.47 8.74
N PHE A 60 4.45 0.04 7.59
CA PHE A 60 4.56 0.80 6.33
C PHE A 60 3.95 2.19 6.44
N LEU A 61 2.70 2.31 6.91
CA LEU A 61 2.02 3.59 7.06
C LEU A 61 2.78 4.55 8.00
N LYS A 62 3.33 4.04 9.10
CA LYS A 62 4.17 4.82 10.02
C LYS A 62 5.46 5.31 9.36
N THR A 63 6.17 4.46 8.62
CA THR A 63 7.37 4.85 7.88
C THR A 63 7.07 5.94 6.85
N HIS A 64 5.86 5.94 6.29
CA HIS A 64 5.39 6.95 5.34
C HIS A 64 4.70 8.17 5.98
N GLY A 65 4.74 8.29 7.32
CA GLY A 65 4.21 9.44 8.05
C GLY A 65 2.69 9.56 8.02
N VAL A 66 1.98 8.49 7.68
CA VAL A 66 0.51 8.47 7.67
C VAL A 66 0.01 8.11 9.05
N ASN A 67 -0.70 9.04 9.68
CA ASN A 67 -1.36 8.77 10.95
C ASN A 67 -2.57 7.88 10.72
N ILE A 68 -2.58 6.72 11.38
CA ILE A 68 -3.61 5.68 11.19
C ILE A 68 -4.85 6.09 11.98
N ASN A 69 -5.81 6.71 11.31
CA ASN A 69 -7.16 6.85 11.87
C ASN A 69 -7.89 5.52 11.67
N TYR A 70 -7.94 4.71 12.72
CA TYR A 70 -8.70 3.45 12.70
C TYR A 70 -10.18 3.73 12.50
N THR A 71 -10.74 3.24 11.39
CA THR A 71 -12.13 3.46 11.00
C THR A 71 -13.00 2.25 11.29
N LEU A 72 -14.33 2.45 11.32
CA LEU A 72 -15.30 1.37 11.48
C LEU A 72 -15.26 0.36 10.31
N ASP A 73 -14.84 0.78 9.13
CA ASP A 73 -14.68 -0.12 7.99
C ASP A 73 -13.46 -1.04 8.16
N ASP A 74 -12.39 -0.55 8.79
CA ASP A 74 -11.25 -1.40 9.18
C ASP A 74 -11.67 -2.50 10.16
N LEU A 75 -12.57 -2.19 11.11
CA LEU A 75 -13.13 -3.17 12.04
C LEU A 75 -13.99 -4.24 11.33
N LYS A 76 -14.79 -3.85 10.34
CA LYS A 76 -15.60 -4.80 9.56
C LYS A 76 -14.72 -5.76 8.76
N LEU A 77 -13.64 -5.25 8.19
CA LEU A 77 -12.72 -6.02 7.38
C LEU A 77 -11.91 -7.00 8.24
N ASP A 78 -11.44 -6.57 9.42
CA ASP A 78 -10.82 -7.45 10.42
C ASP A 78 -11.80 -8.57 10.85
N ARG A 79 -13.08 -8.24 11.08
CA ARG A 79 -14.11 -9.27 11.36
C ARG A 79 -14.27 -10.27 10.22
N GLN A 80 -14.23 -9.81 8.98
CA GLN A 80 -14.39 -10.67 7.81
C GLN A 80 -13.17 -11.58 7.62
N ASP A 81 -11.96 -11.06 7.88
CA ASP A 81 -10.72 -11.84 7.86
C ASP A 81 -10.69 -12.88 8.99
N LEU A 82 -11.10 -12.52 10.21
CA LEU A 82 -11.24 -13.48 11.32
C LEU A 82 -12.25 -14.59 11.00
N SER A 83 -13.38 -14.23 10.40
CA SER A 83 -14.40 -15.21 9.97
C SER A 83 -13.83 -16.17 8.91
N ARG A 84 -12.97 -15.69 8.00
CA ARG A 84 -12.31 -16.53 6.98
C ARG A 84 -11.29 -17.49 7.60
N LEU A 85 -10.71 -17.13 8.74
CA LEU A 85 -9.77 -17.95 9.51
C LEU A 85 -10.47 -18.94 10.46
N GLY A 86 -11.80 -18.90 10.57
CA GLY A 86 -12.60 -19.83 11.38
C GLY A 86 -12.69 -19.46 12.87
N PHE A 87 -12.45 -18.19 13.22
CA PHE A 87 -12.69 -17.64 14.56
C PHE A 87 -14.10 -17.05 14.70
#